data_AF-A0A2E7BVT6-F1
#
_entry.id   AF-A0A2E7BVT6-F1
#
_cell.length_a   1.000
_cell.length_b   1.000
_cell.length_c   1.000
_cell.angle_alpha   90.00
_cell.angle_beta   90.00
_cell.angle_gamma   90.00
#
_symmetry.space_group_name_H-M   'P 1'
#
loop_
_entity.id
_entity.type
_entity.pdbx_description
1 polymer ?
#
loop_
_entity_poly.entity_id
_entity_poly.type
_entity_poly.pdbx_seq_one_letter_code
_entity_poly.pdbx_strand_id
1 'polypeptide(L)'
;MRIVSILFAFTLLTACASEHESLQGTWSTNFDTEETITEDAWGANTIDQWDASTNTVIVRTPDDAEWSPGTYSKIIYTDPVEESFYYCIAAFGKETAEAALNEEVSVDDSDPDNAGCGDFAWTKMTLK
;
A
#
# COMPACT_ATOMS: atom_id res chain seq x y z
N MET A 1 -45.56 35.98 -0.30
CA MET A 1 -45.54 34.60 0.21
C MET A 1 -44.27 33.95 -0.31
N ARG A 2 -43.37 33.58 0.61
CA ARG A 2 -41.98 33.17 0.34
C ARG A 2 -41.95 31.72 -0.14
N ILE A 3 -41.32 31.47 -1.28
CA ILE A 3 -40.70 30.17 -1.58
C ILE A 3 -39.36 30.48 -2.23
N VAL A 4 -38.32 30.59 -1.40
CA VAL A 4 -36.93 30.52 -1.86
C VAL A 4 -36.64 29.03 -1.95
N SER A 5 -36.83 28.45 -3.13
CA SER A 5 -36.39 27.08 -3.40
C SER A 5 -34.87 27.09 -3.52
N ILE A 6 -34.20 26.96 -2.37
CA ILE A 6 -32.81 26.52 -2.33
C ILE A 6 -32.85 25.06 -2.80
N LEU A 7 -32.62 24.84 -4.09
CA LEU A 7 -32.13 23.54 -4.54
C LEU A 7 -30.73 23.39 -3.93
N PHE A 8 -30.69 22.80 -2.74
CA PHE A 8 -29.53 22.07 -2.28
C PHE A 8 -29.35 20.95 -3.30
N ALA A 9 -28.48 21.17 -4.29
CA ALA A 9 -27.81 20.09 -4.95
C ALA A 9 -26.95 19.43 -3.86
N PHE A 10 -27.58 18.55 -3.08
CA PHE A 10 -26.90 17.49 -2.36
C PHE A 10 -26.42 16.52 -3.44
N THR A 11 -25.44 16.97 -4.24
CA THR A 11 -24.54 16.04 -4.92
C THR A 11 -24.03 15.16 -3.81
N LEU A 12 -24.44 13.89 -3.85
CA LEU A 12 -23.87 12.84 -3.02
C LEU A 12 -22.36 13.05 -3.03
N LEU A 13 -21.82 13.52 -1.91
CA LEU A 13 -20.47 13.18 -1.52
C LEU A 13 -20.57 11.68 -1.21
N THR A 14 -20.63 10.85 -2.26
CA THR A 14 -20.20 9.46 -2.10
C THR A 14 -18.76 9.63 -1.69
N ALA A 15 -18.50 9.49 -0.39
CA ALA A 15 -17.16 9.28 0.10
C ALA A 15 -16.59 8.18 -0.80
N CYS A 16 -15.61 8.53 -1.63
CA CYS A 16 -14.64 7.56 -2.10
C CYS A 16 -14.05 6.99 -0.82
N ALA A 17 -14.67 5.97 -0.24
CA ALA A 17 -13.94 5.06 0.61
C ALA A 17 -12.88 4.53 -0.34
N SER A 18 -11.68 5.09 -0.23
CA SER A 18 -10.60 4.66 -1.06
C SER A 18 -10.34 3.20 -0.68
N GLU A 19 -10.22 2.36 -1.69
CA GLU A 19 -10.05 0.92 -1.56
C GLU A 19 -8.88 0.51 -0.64
N HIS A 20 -7.92 1.42 -0.39
CA HIS A 20 -6.84 1.23 0.59
C HIS A 20 -7.22 1.48 2.05
N GLU A 21 -8.42 1.98 2.36
CA GLU A 21 -8.90 2.16 3.75
C GLU A 21 -8.91 0.84 4.52
N SER A 22 -9.14 -0.31 3.85
CA SER A 22 -9.10 -1.63 4.49
C SER A 22 -7.70 -2.08 4.89
N LEU A 23 -6.65 -1.42 4.40
CA LEU A 23 -5.26 -1.69 4.78
C LEU A 23 -4.79 -0.82 5.95
N GLN A 24 -5.52 0.25 6.28
CA GLN A 24 -5.11 1.13 7.37
C GLN A 24 -5.25 0.44 8.72
N GLY A 25 -4.21 0.54 9.55
CA GLY A 25 -4.17 -0.12 10.84
C GLY A 25 -2.76 -0.45 11.29
N THR A 26 -2.67 -1.10 12.44
CA THR A 26 -1.42 -1.67 12.95
C THR A 26 -1.45 -3.17 12.70
N TRP A 27 -0.37 -3.68 12.13
CA TRP A 27 -0.23 -5.04 11.65
C TRP A 27 0.99 -5.70 12.30
N SER A 28 0.86 -6.96 12.67
CA SER A 28 1.99 -7.82 13.00
C SER A 28 2.48 -8.55 11.75
N THR A 29 3.79 -8.60 11.56
CA THR A 29 4.42 -9.33 10.46
C THR A 29 4.75 -10.77 10.87
N ASN A 30 4.96 -11.66 9.89
CA ASN A 30 5.53 -12.99 10.11
C ASN A 30 7.02 -12.99 10.55
N PHE A 31 7.63 -11.81 10.73
CA PHE A 31 9.01 -11.63 11.21
C PHE A 31 9.07 -11.09 12.63
N ASP A 32 7.96 -11.19 13.38
CA ASP A 32 7.82 -10.68 14.75
C ASP A 32 8.07 -9.16 14.86
N THR A 33 7.78 -8.41 13.79
CA THR A 33 7.80 -6.95 13.77
C THR A 33 6.40 -6.37 13.67
N GLU A 34 6.26 -5.07 13.92
CA GLU A 34 5.01 -4.34 13.75
C GLU A 34 5.18 -3.24 12.70
N GLU A 35 4.14 -3.07 11.89
CA GLU A 35 4.06 -2.02 10.88
C GLU A 35 2.71 -1.32 11.00
N THR A 36 2.71 0.00 10.81
CA THR A 36 1.47 0.78 10.76
C THR A 36 1.29 1.32 9.35
N ILE A 37 0.10 1.13 8.80
CA ILE A 37 -0.30 1.66 7.51
C ILE A 37 -1.34 2.75 7.76
N THR A 38 -1.11 3.93 7.18
CA THR A 38 -2.03 5.07 7.19
C THR A 38 -2.33 5.48 5.75
N GLU A 39 -3.09 6.56 5.56
CA GLU A 39 -3.32 7.16 4.24
C GLU A 39 -2.00 7.51 3.51
N ASP A 40 -1.00 8.01 4.26
CA ASP A 40 0.23 8.59 3.73
C ASP A 40 1.51 7.79 4.05
N ALA A 41 1.41 6.69 4.79
CA ALA A 41 2.57 5.93 5.22
C ALA A 41 2.37 4.41 5.20
N TRP A 42 3.44 3.70 4.86
CA TRP A 42 3.57 2.26 5.04
C TRP A 42 4.80 1.98 5.91
N GLY A 43 4.55 1.71 7.20
CA GLY A 43 5.61 1.63 8.20
C GLY A 43 6.34 2.96 8.33
N ALA A 44 7.66 2.96 8.12
CA ALA A 44 8.47 4.18 8.14
C ALA A 44 8.49 4.93 6.80
N ASN A 45 7.99 4.32 5.72
CA ASN A 45 8.05 4.90 4.39
C ASN A 45 6.84 5.81 4.13
N THR A 46 7.05 6.91 3.41
CA THR A 46 5.94 7.74 2.91
C THR A 46 5.35 7.09 1.67
N ILE A 47 4.05 7.12 1.50
CA ILE A 47 3.39 6.67 0.28
C ILE A 47 3.49 7.78 -0.78
N ASP A 48 4.02 7.43 -1.95
CA ASP A 48 4.13 8.31 -3.11
C ASP A 48 2.94 8.14 -4.05
N GLN A 49 2.54 6.89 -4.31
CA GLN A 49 1.43 6.58 -5.21
C GLN A 49 0.71 5.28 -4.81
N TRP A 50 -0.62 5.31 -4.84
CA TRP A 50 -1.47 4.13 -4.81
C TRP A 50 -2.00 3.79 -6.21
N ASP A 51 -2.00 2.51 -6.57
CA ASP A 51 -2.78 1.94 -7.67
C ASP A 51 -3.40 0.62 -7.22
N ALA A 52 -4.62 0.69 -6.74
CA ALA A 52 -5.31 -0.48 -6.23
C ALA A 52 -6.02 -1.31 -7.30
N SER A 53 -6.08 -0.83 -8.56
CA SER A 53 -6.49 -1.69 -9.67
C SER A 53 -5.49 -2.82 -9.96
N THR A 54 -4.24 -2.64 -9.49
CA THR A 54 -3.14 -3.58 -9.60
C THR A 54 -2.54 -3.96 -8.24
N ASN A 55 -3.25 -3.64 -7.15
CA ASN A 55 -2.80 -3.81 -5.77
C ASN A 55 -1.33 -3.37 -5.55
N THR A 56 -0.97 -2.21 -6.09
CA THR A 56 0.38 -1.67 -6.06
C THR A 56 0.43 -0.39 -5.26
N VAL A 57 1.52 -0.20 -4.51
CA VAL A 57 1.85 1.07 -3.85
C VAL A 57 3.33 1.39 -4.06
N ILE A 58 3.62 2.62 -4.44
CA ILE A 58 4.98 3.16 -4.48
C ILE A 58 5.22 3.91 -3.19
N VAL A 59 6.29 3.55 -2.50
CA VAL A 59 6.69 4.18 -1.25
C VAL A 59 8.08 4.80 -1.39
N ARG A 60 8.30 5.88 -0.65
CA ARG A 60 9.58 6.57 -0.54
C ARG A 60 10.21 6.31 0.82
N THR A 61 11.44 5.81 0.79
CA THR A 61 12.25 5.62 1.98
C THR A 61 12.69 6.99 2.53
N PRO A 62 12.65 7.20 3.87
CA PRO A 62 13.13 8.45 4.48
C PRO A 62 14.56 8.82 4.07
N ASP A 63 14.86 10.11 3.96
CA ASP A 63 16.19 10.60 3.57
C ASP A 63 17.29 10.31 4.61
N ASP A 64 16.89 10.02 5.84
CA ASP A 64 17.76 9.67 6.97
C ASP A 64 17.76 8.17 7.30
N ALA A 65 17.10 7.34 6.48
CA ALA A 65 17.08 5.91 6.66
C ALA A 65 18.47 5.27 6.54
N GLU A 66 18.73 4.25 7.35
CA GLU A 66 20.00 3.50 7.33
C GLU A 66 20.21 2.78 5.99
N TRP A 67 19.12 2.33 5.35
CA TRP A 67 19.15 1.54 4.13
C TRP A 67 18.41 2.27 3.01
N SER A 68 19.10 2.49 1.89
CA SER A 68 18.56 3.12 0.67
C SER A 68 17.82 4.45 0.92
N PRO A 69 18.44 5.44 1.59
CA PRO A 69 17.77 6.70 1.92
C PRO A 69 17.30 7.46 0.68
N GLY A 70 16.10 8.03 0.75
CA GLY A 70 15.54 8.89 -0.29
C GLY A 70 15.17 8.19 -1.61
N THR A 71 15.22 6.86 -1.64
CA THR A 71 14.87 6.03 -2.80
C THR A 71 13.41 5.58 -2.77
N TYR A 72 12.94 4.99 -3.87
CA TYR A 72 11.58 4.53 -4.06
C TYR A 72 11.52 3.01 -4.18
N SER A 73 10.48 2.42 -3.60
CA SER A 73 10.22 0.99 -3.70
C SER A 73 8.79 0.76 -4.18
N LYS A 74 8.59 -0.29 -4.98
CA LYS A 74 7.28 -0.79 -5.37
C LYS A 74 6.90 -1.95 -4.49
N ILE A 75 5.74 -1.84 -3.86
CA ILE A 75 5.10 -2.89 -3.09
C ILE A 75 3.88 -3.38 -3.87
N ILE A 76 3.74 -4.70 -4.00
CA ILE A 76 2.53 -5.36 -4.49
C ILE A 76 1.91 -6.10 -3.31
N TYR A 77 0.60 -5.99 -3.12
CA TYR A 77 -0.10 -6.62 -2.00
C TYR A 77 -1.27 -7.48 -2.49
N THR A 78 -1.74 -8.39 -1.64
CA THR A 78 -2.98 -9.15 -1.86
C THR A 78 -4.16 -8.42 -1.23
N ASP A 79 -5.37 -8.69 -1.72
CA ASP A 79 -6.57 -8.21 -1.02
C ASP A 79 -6.63 -8.76 0.41
N PRO A 80 -7.06 -7.96 1.39
CA PRO A 80 -7.26 -8.45 2.76
C PRO A 80 -8.34 -9.52 2.87
N VAL A 81 -8.00 -10.62 3.54
CA VAL A 81 -8.89 -11.74 3.86
C VAL A 81 -8.78 -12.04 5.35
N GLU A 82 -9.92 -12.03 6.06
CA GLU A 82 -10.00 -12.39 7.49
C GLU A 82 -8.92 -11.69 8.34
N GLU A 83 -8.79 -10.37 8.20
CA GLU A 83 -7.82 -9.55 8.95
C GLU A 83 -6.35 -9.86 8.64
N SER A 84 -6.07 -10.47 7.48
CA SER A 84 -4.71 -10.71 7.01
C SER A 84 -4.53 -10.40 5.54
N PHE A 85 -3.32 -10.06 5.14
CA PHE A 85 -2.92 -9.93 3.74
C PHE A 85 -1.42 -10.18 3.59
N TYR A 86 -0.92 -10.22 2.36
CA TYR A 86 0.49 -10.37 2.08
C TYR A 86 0.97 -9.18 1.27
N TYR A 87 2.22 -8.76 1.48
CA TYR A 87 2.87 -7.81 0.60
C TYR A 87 4.25 -8.29 0.17
N CYS A 88 4.66 -7.83 -1.01
CA CYS A 88 5.91 -8.12 -1.65
C CYS A 88 6.59 -6.81 -2.05
N ILE A 89 7.86 -6.61 -1.70
CA ILE A 89 8.66 -5.52 -2.25
C ILE A 89 9.16 -5.95 -3.64
N ALA A 90 8.34 -5.71 -4.65
CA ALA A 90 8.62 -6.08 -6.03
C ALA A 90 9.80 -5.30 -6.62
N ALA A 91 9.99 -4.03 -6.24
CA ALA A 91 11.18 -3.28 -6.63
C ALA A 91 11.72 -2.51 -5.42
N PHE A 92 13.00 -2.63 -5.14
CA PHE A 92 13.63 -1.99 -3.99
C PHE A 92 14.64 -0.94 -4.42
N GLY A 93 14.60 0.23 -3.77
CA GLY A 93 15.71 1.20 -3.80
C GLY A 93 15.95 1.89 -5.13
N LYS A 94 14.91 2.16 -5.93
CA LYS A 94 15.03 2.84 -7.22
C LYS A 94 15.17 4.35 -7.04
N GLU A 95 15.86 5.01 -7.97
CA GLU A 95 16.15 6.44 -7.88
C GLU A 95 14.90 7.32 -8.05
N THR A 96 13.86 6.82 -8.73
CA THR A 96 12.61 7.54 -8.98
C THR A 96 11.40 6.63 -8.80
N ALA A 97 10.26 7.23 -8.47
CA ALA A 97 8.97 6.53 -8.40
C ALA A 97 8.62 5.85 -9.73
N GLU A 98 8.86 6.52 -10.85
CA GLU A 98 8.63 5.97 -12.20
C GLU A 98 9.50 4.73 -12.46
N ALA A 99 10.76 4.72 -12.01
CA ALA A 99 11.62 3.55 -12.14
C ALA A 99 11.15 2.38 -11.25
N ALA A 100 10.64 2.66 -10.04
CA ALA A 100 10.05 1.63 -9.19
C ALA A 100 8.77 1.04 -9.80
N LEU A 101 7.90 1.89 -10.35
CA LEU A 101 6.65 1.50 -10.98
C LEU A 101 6.89 0.58 -12.17
N ASN A 102 7.76 0.98 -13.08
CA ASN A 102 8.01 0.28 -14.35
C ASN A 102 8.97 -0.93 -14.24
N GLU A 103 9.52 -1.22 -13.06
CA GLU A 103 10.35 -2.41 -12.89
C GLU A 103 9.51 -3.68 -13.09
N GLU A 104 9.79 -4.46 -14.13
CA GLU A 104 9.11 -5.74 -14.34
C GLU A 104 9.68 -6.80 -13.40
N VAL A 105 8.88 -7.20 -12.40
CA VAL A 105 9.21 -8.31 -11.51
C VAL A 105 8.09 -9.32 -11.54
N SER A 106 8.45 -10.59 -11.73
CA SER A 106 7.50 -11.69 -11.66
C SER A 106 7.12 -11.89 -10.20
N VAL A 107 5.88 -11.51 -9.89
CA VAL A 107 5.26 -11.74 -8.58
C VAL A 107 4.11 -12.73 -8.77
N ASP A 108 4.09 -13.77 -7.95
CA ASP A 108 3.08 -14.83 -7.94
C ASP A 108 2.51 -14.92 -6.51
N ASP A 109 1.21 -14.65 -6.39
CA ASP A 109 0.47 -14.64 -5.12
C ASP A 109 -0.39 -15.89 -4.94
N SER A 110 -0.19 -16.95 -5.73
CA SER A 110 -0.95 -18.19 -5.62
C SER A 110 -0.62 -19.01 -4.37
N ASP A 111 0.57 -18.84 -3.79
CA ASP A 111 1.01 -19.47 -2.54
C ASP A 111 2.00 -18.58 -1.75
N PRO A 112 1.54 -17.41 -1.24
CA PRO A 112 2.41 -16.38 -0.68
C PRO A 112 3.02 -16.79 0.67
N ASP A 113 2.46 -17.80 1.35
CA ASP A 113 3.07 -18.37 2.55
C ASP A 113 4.41 -19.07 2.26
N ASN A 114 4.64 -19.51 1.01
CA ASN A 114 5.81 -20.32 0.66
C ASN A 114 6.76 -19.64 -0.35
N ALA A 115 6.25 -18.90 -1.35
CA ALA A 115 7.07 -18.31 -2.40
C ALA A 115 6.35 -17.20 -3.19
N GLY A 116 7.04 -16.64 -4.18
CA GLY A 116 6.42 -15.86 -5.26
C GLY A 116 6.63 -14.35 -5.21
N CYS A 117 7.37 -13.83 -4.23
CA CYS A 117 7.79 -12.42 -4.20
C CYS A 117 9.16 -12.23 -4.91
N GLY A 118 9.28 -12.71 -6.14
CA GLY A 118 10.56 -12.73 -6.86
C GLY A 118 11.63 -13.56 -6.12
N ASP A 119 12.73 -12.91 -5.74
CA ASP A 119 13.82 -13.52 -4.97
C ASP A 119 13.61 -13.47 -3.44
N PHE A 120 12.56 -12.79 -2.98
CA PHE A 120 12.26 -12.60 -1.56
C PHE A 120 11.02 -13.39 -1.13
N ALA A 121 10.87 -13.58 0.18
CA ALA A 121 9.64 -14.10 0.77
C ALA A 121 8.58 -12.98 0.85
N TRP A 122 7.31 -13.35 0.75
CA TRP A 122 6.24 -12.42 1.09
C TRP A 122 6.24 -12.11 2.58
N THR A 123 5.84 -10.89 2.91
CA THR A 123 5.54 -10.49 4.27
C THR A 123 4.04 -10.68 4.51
N LYS A 124 3.69 -11.56 5.45
CA LYS A 124 2.32 -11.71 5.93
C LYS A 124 2.03 -10.65 6.98
N MET A 125 0.94 -9.93 6.80
CA MET A 125 0.43 -8.91 7.71
C MET A 125 -0.83 -9.45 8.38
N THR A 126 -0.87 -9.42 9.71
CA THR A 126 -2.06 -9.79 10.51
C THR A 126 -2.49 -8.59 11.34
N LEU A 127 -3.74 -8.17 11.21
CA LEU A 127 -4.27 -7.00 11.91
C LEU A 127 -4.20 -7.26 13.43
N LYS A 128 -3.95 -6.19 14.18
CA LYS A 128 -3.78 -6.23 15.63
C LYS A 128 -4.97 -5.65 16.38
#